data_AF-A0A8J4VA50-F1
#
_entry.id   AF-A0A8J4VA50-F1
#
_cell.length_a   1.000
_cell.length_b   1.000
_cell.length_c   1.000
_cell.angle_alpha   90.00
_cell.angle_beta   90.00
_cell.angle_gamma   90.00
#
_symmetry.space_group_name_H-M   'P 1'
#
loop_
_entity.id
_entity.type
_entity.pdbx_description
1 polymer ?
#
loop_
_entity_poly.entity_id
_entity_poly.type
_entity_poly.pdbx_seq_one_letter_code
_entity_poly.pdbx_strand_id
1 'polypeptide(L)'
;MVWSDRTSEFGNLAEAIRRKQEQNGVQLSQRKLSPANQKSQFSYAAAKISRGVFETSEKLTKLTNMAKNTKLFMDSSAQIEELTFIIKQDIQSLNRELSALDQYVKSSRQPNKQTGDHSETIVGFLNTKLISATKDFKDILEVRTESLKQQQEKKDSFAGYSSNTYSTTIDNPSDNILYKYDEEEDYDSSAQEHSILMPTELTTTNYTASRLRAAENISSTIHQLEGIFSQLANLVSQQGEVIERIDANMDDTLLNIGRGHDSLVTTLYNISSNRSLIIKIFLVLIIFSIIFIVFFA
;
A
#
# COMPACT_ATOMS: atom_id res chain seq x y z
N MET A 1 5.96 -19.60 -25.56
CA MET A 1 5.57 -20.86 -24.90
C MET A 1 4.09 -20.71 -24.53
N VAL A 2 3.20 -21.36 -25.28
CA VAL A 2 1.75 -21.24 -25.06
C VAL A 2 1.37 -22.22 -23.96
N TRP A 3 0.91 -21.72 -22.82
CA TRP A 3 0.41 -22.57 -21.75
C TRP A 3 -1.03 -22.95 -22.09
N SER A 4 -1.25 -24.22 -22.46
CA SER A 4 -2.60 -24.76 -22.64
C SER A 4 -3.16 -25.18 -21.28
N ASP A 5 -4.37 -24.73 -20.97
CA ASP A 5 -5.09 -25.13 -19.77
C ASP A 5 -5.45 -26.62 -19.84
N ARG A 6 -4.82 -27.42 -18.97
CA ARG A 6 -5.02 -28.87 -18.84
C ARG A 6 -5.87 -29.26 -17.64
N THR A 7 -6.57 -28.31 -17.03
CA THR A 7 -7.40 -28.55 -15.85
C THR A 7 -8.48 -29.61 -16.14
N SER A 8 -9.03 -29.62 -17.35
CA SER A 8 -10.05 -30.60 -17.78
C SER A 8 -9.47 -32.01 -17.95
N GLU A 9 -8.28 -32.15 -18.56
CA GLU A 9 -7.56 -33.43 -18.67
C GLU A 9 -7.27 -34.01 -17.29
N PHE A 10 -6.79 -33.18 -16.36
CA PHE A 10 -6.55 -33.57 -14.98
C PHE A 10 -7.84 -34.02 -14.28
N GLY A 11 -8.94 -33.27 -14.44
CA GLY A 11 -10.25 -33.62 -13.88
C GLY A 11 -10.73 -35.00 -14.34
N ASN A 12 -10.63 -35.25 -15.65
CA ASN A 12 -11.01 -36.54 -16.24
C ASN A 12 -10.14 -37.70 -15.72
N LEU A 13 -8.82 -37.47 -15.58
CA LEU A 13 -7.89 -38.46 -15.03
C LEU A 13 -8.21 -38.76 -13.55
N ALA A 14 -8.46 -37.72 -12.75
CA ALA A 14 -8.80 -37.85 -11.33
C ALA A 14 -10.10 -38.64 -11.14
N GLU A 15 -11.13 -38.38 -11.94
CA GLU A 15 -12.37 -39.17 -11.91
C GLU A 15 -12.15 -40.62 -12.34
N ALA A 16 -11.34 -40.87 -13.37
CA ALA A 16 -11.01 -42.22 -13.81
C ALA A 16 -10.29 -43.03 -12.72
N ILE A 17 -9.36 -42.39 -12.00
CA ILE A 17 -8.66 -43.00 -10.86
C ILE A 17 -9.64 -43.27 -9.70
N ARG A 18 -10.53 -42.32 -9.38
CA ARG A 18 -11.54 -42.47 -8.32
C ARG A 18 -12.46 -43.67 -8.58
N ARG A 19 -13.00 -43.77 -9.80
CA ARG A 19 -13.86 -44.90 -10.21
C ARG A 19 -13.13 -46.24 -10.13
N LYS A 20 -11.84 -46.27 -10.48
CA LYS A 20 -11.01 -47.47 -10.39
C LYS A 20 -10.69 -47.86 -8.95
N GLN A 21 -10.60 -46.91 -8.02
CA GLN A 21 -10.44 -47.17 -6.59
C GLN A 21 -11.75 -47.65 -5.94
N GLU A 22 -12.89 -47.07 -6.31
CA GLU A 22 -14.23 -47.50 -5.87
C GLU A 22 -14.51 -48.96 -6.28
N GLN A 23 -14.07 -49.37 -7.49
CA GLN A 23 -14.16 -50.77 -7.95
C GLN A 23 -13.24 -51.75 -7.20
N ASN A 24 -12.15 -51.27 -6.58
CA ASN A 24 -11.24 -52.11 -5.80
C ASN A 24 -11.59 -52.16 -4.29
N GLY A 25 -12.78 -51.68 -3.90
CA GLY A 25 -13.27 -51.78 -2.52
C GLY A 25 -12.56 -50.88 -1.50
N VAL A 26 -11.67 -49.98 -1.96
CA VAL A 26 -10.99 -49.01 -1.09
C VAL A 26 -11.89 -47.78 -0.95
N GLN A 27 -12.72 -47.76 0.10
CA GLN A 27 -13.45 -46.56 0.49
C GLN A 27 -12.47 -45.51 1.02
N LEU A 28 -12.13 -44.54 0.17
CA LEU A 28 -11.49 -43.31 0.62
C LEU A 28 -12.50 -42.54 1.46
N SER A 29 -12.38 -42.63 2.78
CA SER A 29 -13.06 -41.74 3.71
C SER A 29 -12.88 -40.31 3.22
N GLN A 30 -13.97 -39.70 2.75
CA GLN A 30 -14.00 -38.29 2.40
C GLN A 30 -13.58 -37.52 3.64
N ARG A 31 -12.30 -37.13 3.71
CA ARG A 31 -11.85 -36.13 4.65
C ARG A 31 -12.62 -34.88 4.28
N LYS A 32 -13.73 -34.61 4.97
CA LYS A 32 -14.47 -33.35 4.86
C LYS A 32 -13.41 -32.27 4.95
N LEU A 33 -13.13 -31.62 3.82
CA LEU A 33 -12.28 -30.44 3.81
C LEU A 33 -12.99 -29.47 4.74
N SER A 34 -12.42 -29.28 5.93
CA SER A 34 -12.83 -28.18 6.79
C SER A 34 -12.75 -26.93 5.92
N PRO A 35 -13.81 -26.10 5.85
CA PRO A 35 -13.82 -24.97 4.95
C PRO A 35 -12.58 -24.11 5.25
N ALA A 36 -11.69 -24.02 4.27
CA ALA A 36 -10.42 -23.29 4.32
C ALA A 36 -10.60 -21.76 4.41
N ASN A 37 -11.72 -21.30 4.96
CA ASN A 37 -12.25 -19.95 4.84
C ASN A 37 -12.13 -19.11 6.12
N GLN A 38 -11.58 -19.65 7.19
CA GLN A 38 -11.16 -18.81 8.31
C GLN A 38 -9.83 -18.15 7.93
N LYS A 39 -9.92 -17.02 7.22
CA LYS A 39 -8.78 -16.12 7.01
C LYS A 39 -8.09 -15.95 8.35
N SER A 40 -6.78 -16.20 8.39
CA SER A 40 -6.02 -16.06 9.63
C SER A 40 -6.19 -14.64 10.18
N GLN A 41 -6.14 -14.50 11.50
CA GLN A 41 -6.17 -13.18 12.15
C GLN A 41 -5.10 -12.25 11.54
N PHE A 42 -3.94 -12.81 11.20
CA PHE A 42 -2.90 -12.15 10.42
C PHE A 42 -3.42 -11.62 9.08
N SER A 43 -4.07 -12.47 8.26
CA SER A 43 -4.59 -12.08 6.95
C SER A 43 -5.62 -10.95 7.04
N TYR A 44 -6.48 -10.96 8.08
CA TYR A 44 -7.42 -9.86 8.32
C TYR A 44 -6.71 -8.55 8.67
N ALA A 45 -5.76 -8.59 9.61
CA ALA A 45 -5.00 -7.42 10.03
C ALA A 45 -4.15 -6.84 8.88
N ALA A 46 -3.45 -7.71 8.14
CA ALA A 46 -2.69 -7.33 6.96
C ALA A 46 -3.58 -6.68 5.90
N ALA A 47 -4.74 -7.27 5.59
CA ALA A 47 -5.68 -6.69 4.61
C ALA A 47 -6.22 -5.32 5.04
N LYS A 48 -6.49 -5.13 6.34
CA LYS A 48 -6.91 -3.84 6.89
C LYS A 48 -5.83 -2.77 6.68
N ILE A 49 -4.58 -3.10 7.02
CA ILE A 49 -3.43 -2.19 6.84
C ILE A 49 -3.22 -1.89 5.36
N SER A 50 -3.24 -2.90 4.48
CA SER A 50 -3.12 -2.72 3.02
C SER A 50 -4.15 -1.71 2.48
N ARG A 51 -5.40 -1.85 2.93
CA ARG A 51 -6.48 -0.96 2.53
C ARG A 51 -6.25 0.46 3.05
N GLY A 52 -5.87 0.61 4.31
CA GLY A 52 -5.59 1.93 4.88
C GLY A 52 -4.41 2.63 4.21
N VAL A 53 -3.35 1.89 3.85
CA VAL A 53 -2.23 2.42 3.06
C VAL A 53 -2.72 2.92 1.70
N PHE A 54 -3.54 2.15 0.99
CA PHE A 54 -4.11 2.55 -0.30
C PHE A 54 -4.98 3.81 -0.18
N GLU A 55 -5.91 3.85 0.79
CA GLU A 55 -6.77 5.02 1.04
C GLU A 55 -5.93 6.28 1.38
N THR A 56 -4.82 6.10 2.11
CA THR A 56 -3.87 7.18 2.41
C THR A 56 -3.16 7.67 1.14
N SER A 57 -2.72 6.76 0.26
CA SER A 57 -2.12 7.12 -1.03
C SER A 57 -3.08 7.90 -1.94
N GLU A 58 -4.38 7.58 -1.93
CA GLU A 58 -5.38 8.36 -2.67
C GLU A 58 -5.51 9.79 -2.12
N LYS A 59 -5.54 9.94 -0.78
CA LYS A 59 -5.56 11.26 -0.13
C LYS A 59 -4.28 12.05 -0.44
N LEU A 60 -3.12 11.41 -0.43
CA LEU A 60 -1.84 12.02 -0.81
C LEU A 60 -1.83 12.51 -2.26
N THR A 61 -2.42 11.76 -3.17
CA THR A 61 -2.57 12.19 -4.57
C THR A 61 -3.43 13.44 -4.67
N LYS A 62 -4.54 13.50 -3.93
CA LYS A 62 -5.40 14.70 -3.86
C LYS A 62 -4.65 15.89 -3.25
N LEU A 63 -3.91 15.68 -2.16
CA LEU A 63 -3.10 16.71 -1.51
C LEU A 63 -2.02 17.24 -2.45
N THR A 64 -1.34 16.37 -3.18
CA THR A 64 -0.34 16.73 -4.20
C THR A 64 -0.94 17.68 -5.23
N ASN A 65 -2.12 17.34 -5.76
CA ASN A 65 -2.80 18.17 -6.75
C ASN A 65 -3.19 19.54 -6.18
N MET A 66 -3.67 19.60 -4.93
CA MET A 66 -4.00 20.86 -4.27
C MET A 66 -2.76 21.71 -3.99
N ALA A 67 -1.68 21.10 -3.47
CA ALA A 67 -0.43 21.77 -3.16
C ALA A 67 0.21 22.38 -4.42
N LYS A 68 0.21 21.65 -5.55
CA LYS A 68 0.72 22.14 -6.84
C LYS A 68 -0.16 23.23 -7.46
N ASN A 69 -1.48 23.17 -7.27
CA ASN A 69 -2.43 24.13 -7.86
C ASN A 69 -2.72 25.35 -6.97
N THR A 70 -1.89 25.61 -5.95
CA THR A 70 -2.02 26.78 -5.07
C THR A 70 -1.69 28.08 -5.83
N LYS A 71 -2.58 28.53 -6.71
CA LYS A 71 -2.50 29.87 -7.32
C LYS A 71 -2.75 30.92 -6.25
N LEU A 72 -2.06 32.06 -6.37
CA LEU A 72 -1.94 33.15 -5.38
C LEU A 72 -3.27 33.64 -4.73
N PHE A 73 -4.43 33.33 -5.31
CA PHE A 73 -5.76 33.80 -4.89
C PHE A 73 -6.80 32.68 -4.69
N MET A 74 -6.43 31.40 -4.80
CA MET A 74 -7.34 30.27 -4.57
C MET A 74 -7.10 29.72 -3.16
N ASP A 75 -7.99 30.03 -2.22
CA ASP A 75 -7.87 29.67 -0.80
C ASP A 75 -8.23 28.20 -0.53
N SER A 76 -7.53 27.26 -1.17
CA SER A 76 -7.58 25.84 -0.81
C SER A 76 -6.74 25.53 0.45
N SER A 77 -6.31 26.54 1.22
CA SER A 77 -5.48 26.33 2.38
C SER A 77 -6.15 25.52 3.48
N ALA A 78 -7.43 25.77 3.74
CA ALA A 78 -8.17 25.05 4.76
C ALA A 78 -8.29 23.55 4.42
N GLN A 79 -8.55 23.23 3.14
CA GLN A 79 -8.62 21.84 2.66
C GLN A 79 -7.26 21.14 2.72
N ILE A 80 -6.18 21.87 2.39
CA ILE A 80 -4.81 21.36 2.51
C ILE A 80 -4.50 21.04 3.98
N GLU A 81 -4.87 21.90 4.91
CA GLU A 81 -4.63 21.70 6.35
C GLU A 81 -5.46 20.53 6.91
N GLU A 82 -6.75 20.43 6.54
CA GLU A 82 -7.61 19.30 6.89
C GLU A 82 -7.06 17.98 6.37
N LEU A 83 -6.71 17.92 5.08
CA LEU A 83 -6.22 16.70 4.45
C LEU A 83 -4.83 16.31 5.00
N THR A 84 -4.00 17.31 5.34
CA THR A 84 -2.73 17.10 6.07
C THR A 84 -2.97 16.47 7.43
N PHE A 85 -3.96 16.95 8.18
CA PHE A 85 -4.30 16.41 9.50
C PHE A 85 -4.82 14.96 9.40
N ILE A 86 -5.71 14.68 8.44
CA ILE A 86 -6.24 13.33 8.21
C ILE A 86 -5.12 12.36 7.84
N ILE A 87 -4.28 12.72 6.86
CA ILE A 87 -3.16 11.88 6.42
C ILE A 87 -2.16 11.63 7.55
N LYS A 88 -1.86 12.66 8.35
CA LYS A 88 -1.02 12.52 9.56
C LYS A 88 -1.59 11.46 10.51
N GLN A 89 -2.88 11.54 10.81
CA GLN A 89 -3.55 10.59 11.71
C GLN A 89 -3.57 9.17 11.12
N ASP A 90 -3.82 9.03 9.82
CA ASP A 90 -3.82 7.75 9.12
C ASP A 90 -2.44 7.10 9.17
N ILE A 91 -1.36 7.83 8.83
CA ILE A 91 0.02 7.32 8.87
C ILE A 91 0.41 6.89 10.29
N GLN A 92 0.03 7.66 11.31
CA GLN A 92 0.27 7.30 12.71
C GLN A 92 -0.48 6.02 13.13
N SER A 93 -1.74 5.89 12.72
CA SER A 93 -2.53 4.68 12.98
C SER A 93 -1.92 3.47 12.27
N LEU A 94 -1.57 3.62 10.99
CA LEU A 94 -0.97 2.57 10.19
C LEU A 94 0.37 2.11 10.74
N ASN A 95 1.22 3.02 11.20
CA ASN A 95 2.49 2.65 11.84
C ASN A 95 2.24 1.81 13.12
N ARG A 96 1.31 2.22 13.98
CA ARG A 96 0.96 1.46 15.19
C ARG A 96 0.42 0.07 14.86
N GLU A 97 -0.49 -0.02 13.90
CA GLU A 97 -1.07 -1.30 13.46
C GLU A 97 -0.01 -2.21 12.82
N LEU A 98 0.89 -1.66 12.01
CA LEU A 98 1.98 -2.40 11.38
C LEU A 98 3.00 -2.89 12.41
N SER A 99 3.33 -2.07 13.41
CA SER A 99 4.23 -2.48 14.50
C SER A 99 3.62 -3.60 15.34
N ALA A 100 2.32 -3.53 15.62
CA ALA A 100 1.60 -4.61 16.31
C ALA A 100 1.56 -5.90 15.48
N LEU A 101 1.39 -5.78 14.16
CA LEU A 101 1.44 -6.92 13.24
C LEU A 101 2.83 -7.56 13.18
N ASP A 102 3.90 -6.76 13.10
CA ASP A 102 5.28 -7.25 13.14
C ASP A 102 5.57 -8.00 14.45
N GLN A 103 5.15 -7.44 15.59
CA GLN A 103 5.30 -8.11 16.89
C GLN A 103 4.48 -9.42 16.94
N TYR A 104 3.28 -9.45 16.36
CA TYR A 104 2.48 -10.67 16.25
C TYR A 104 3.19 -11.74 15.42
N VAL A 105 3.79 -11.37 14.28
CA VAL A 105 4.55 -12.32 13.43
C VAL A 105 5.78 -12.86 14.16
N LYS A 106 6.54 -12.01 14.87
CA LYS A 106 7.73 -12.40 15.63
C LYS A 106 7.41 -13.27 16.85
N SER A 107 6.31 -13.01 17.54
CA SER A 107 5.89 -13.76 18.74
C SER A 107 5.14 -15.06 18.41
N SER A 108 4.45 -15.11 17.28
CA SER A 108 3.74 -16.30 16.83
C SER A 108 4.72 -17.33 16.27
N ARG A 109 4.92 -18.43 17.01
CA ARG A 109 5.59 -19.63 16.48
C ARG A 109 4.72 -20.23 15.38
N GLN A 110 5.03 -19.89 14.13
CA GLN A 110 4.26 -20.37 12.98
C GLN A 110 4.39 -21.90 12.86
N PRO A 111 3.29 -22.60 12.59
CA PRO A 111 3.28 -24.06 12.50
C PRO A 111 4.07 -24.58 11.28
N ASN A 112 4.25 -23.74 10.26
CA ASN A 112 4.97 -24.08 9.04
C ASN A 112 5.92 -22.93 8.67
N LYS A 113 7.14 -23.27 8.25
CA LYS A 113 8.16 -22.30 7.85
C LYS A 113 7.64 -21.35 6.76
N GLN A 114 7.00 -21.91 5.74
CA GLN A 114 6.42 -21.15 4.62
C GLN A 114 5.36 -20.12 5.05
N THR A 115 4.59 -20.39 6.11
CA THR A 115 3.61 -19.44 6.63
C THR A 115 4.27 -18.30 7.38
N GLY A 116 5.39 -18.56 8.06
CA GLY A 116 6.26 -17.54 8.64
C GLY A 116 6.86 -16.64 7.57
N ASP A 117 7.55 -17.23 6.60
CA ASP A 117 8.19 -16.50 5.51
C ASP A 117 7.18 -15.65 4.73
N HIS A 118 5.99 -16.19 4.46
CA HIS A 118 4.90 -15.44 3.82
C HIS A 118 4.44 -14.25 4.69
N SER A 119 4.24 -14.46 5.99
CA SER A 119 3.78 -13.40 6.89
C SER A 119 4.81 -12.28 7.01
N GLU A 120 6.09 -12.64 7.10
CA GLU A 120 7.21 -11.70 7.12
C GLU A 120 7.32 -10.91 5.81
N THR A 121 7.19 -11.58 4.66
CA THR A 121 7.18 -10.93 3.33
C THR A 121 6.06 -9.89 3.22
N ILE A 122 4.85 -10.24 3.69
CA ILE A 122 3.71 -9.31 3.64
C ILE A 122 3.94 -8.09 4.56
N VAL A 123 4.50 -8.30 5.77
CA VAL A 123 4.86 -7.18 6.66
C VAL A 123 5.90 -6.28 6.00
N GLY A 124 6.95 -6.84 5.39
CA GLY A 124 7.98 -6.08 4.68
C GLY A 124 7.44 -5.28 3.49
N PHE A 125 6.52 -5.87 2.72
CA PHE A 125 5.82 -5.18 1.63
C PHE A 125 5.01 -3.99 2.16
N LEU A 126 4.20 -4.20 3.19
CA LEU A 126 3.39 -3.14 3.79
C LEU A 126 4.25 -2.04 4.41
N ASN A 127 5.37 -2.41 5.02
CA ASN A 127 6.34 -1.48 5.56
C ASN A 127 6.93 -0.59 4.46
N THR A 128 7.38 -1.19 3.35
CA THR A 128 7.90 -0.45 2.19
C THR A 128 6.85 0.51 1.61
N LYS A 129 5.59 0.06 1.49
CA LYS A 129 4.49 0.91 1.01
C LYS A 129 4.19 2.07 1.95
N LEU A 130 4.21 1.84 3.26
CA LEU A 130 4.00 2.88 4.26
C LEU A 130 5.17 3.89 4.28
N ILE A 131 6.41 3.43 4.15
CA ILE A 131 7.60 4.30 3.98
C ILE A 131 7.43 5.19 2.75
N SER A 132 7.02 4.61 1.61
CA SER A 132 6.79 5.38 0.39
C SER A 132 5.71 6.45 0.59
N ALA A 133 4.56 6.09 1.16
CA ALA A 133 3.48 7.05 1.44
C ALA A 133 3.92 8.16 2.41
N THR A 134 4.71 7.80 3.44
CA THR A 134 5.27 8.77 4.41
C THR A 134 6.27 9.71 3.72
N LYS A 135 7.05 9.21 2.76
CA LYS A 135 7.99 10.01 1.97
C LYS A 135 7.27 10.97 1.05
N ASP A 136 6.30 10.48 0.29
CA ASP A 136 5.48 11.34 -0.57
C ASP A 136 4.80 12.43 0.26
N PHE A 137 4.31 12.10 1.46
CA PHE A 137 3.72 13.08 2.37
C PHE A 137 4.72 14.16 2.79
N LYS A 138 5.92 13.76 3.22
CA LYS A 138 7.00 14.70 3.59
C LYS A 138 7.34 15.63 2.44
N ASP A 139 7.51 15.09 1.23
CA ASP A 139 7.87 15.88 0.04
C ASP A 139 6.78 16.92 -0.30
N ILE A 140 5.49 16.55 -0.18
CA ILE A 140 4.37 17.49 -0.38
C ILE A 140 4.38 18.61 0.67
N LEU A 141 4.67 18.27 1.94
CA LEU A 141 4.73 19.24 3.03
C LEU A 141 5.90 20.23 2.85
N GLU A 142 7.05 19.76 2.35
CA GLU A 142 8.18 20.64 2.00
C GLU A 142 7.80 21.61 0.89
N VAL A 143 7.21 21.12 -0.21
CA VAL A 143 6.72 21.98 -1.31
C VAL A 143 5.69 22.99 -0.80
N ARG A 144 4.79 22.58 0.11
CA ARG A 144 3.80 23.49 0.70
C ARG A 144 4.46 24.57 1.55
N THR A 145 5.46 24.21 2.34
CA THR A 145 6.23 25.14 3.18
C THR A 145 6.95 26.17 2.31
N GLU A 146 7.59 25.72 1.22
CA GLU A 146 8.24 26.59 0.26
C GLU A 146 7.24 27.54 -0.42
N SER A 147 6.09 27.02 -0.86
CA SER A 147 5.02 27.82 -1.48
C SER A 147 4.49 28.90 -0.54
N LEU A 148 4.30 28.58 0.74
CA LEU A 148 3.89 29.55 1.76
C LEU A 148 4.94 30.65 1.97
N LYS A 149 6.22 30.28 2.00
CA LYS A 149 7.33 31.23 2.13
C LYS A 149 7.41 32.18 0.93
N GLN A 150 7.34 31.65 -0.30
CA GLN A 150 7.36 32.48 -1.52
C GLN A 150 6.16 33.43 -1.59
N GLN A 151 4.98 33.00 -1.15
CA GLN A 151 3.80 33.87 -1.06
C GLN A 151 4.02 34.99 -0.05
N GLN A 152 4.61 34.69 1.10
CA GLN A 152 4.94 35.68 2.12
C GLN A 152 5.96 36.70 1.60
N GLU A 153 7.06 36.26 0.99
CA GLU A 153 8.09 37.14 0.43
C GLU A 153 7.54 38.08 -0.65
N LYS A 154 6.70 37.56 -1.56
CA LYS A 154 6.03 38.39 -2.58
C LYS A 154 5.09 39.43 -1.97
N LYS A 155 4.37 39.06 -0.91
CA LYS A 155 3.49 39.98 -0.19
C LYS A 155 4.30 41.04 0.56
N ASP A 156 5.37 40.68 1.24
CA ASP A 156 6.25 41.62 1.95
C ASP A 156 6.93 42.59 0.97
N SER A 157 7.35 42.09 -0.20
CA SER A 157 7.87 42.91 -1.29
C SER A 157 6.83 43.90 -1.81
N PHE A 158 5.54 43.54 -1.86
CA PHE A 158 4.46 44.42 -2.31
C PHE A 158 3.99 45.39 -1.21
N ALA A 159 3.95 44.95 0.04
CA ALA A 159 3.57 45.76 1.20
C ALA A 159 4.59 46.88 1.48
N GLY A 160 5.87 46.65 1.17
CA GLY A 160 6.92 47.68 1.28
C GLY A 160 6.74 48.90 0.36
N TYR A 161 5.88 48.82 -0.66
CA TYR A 161 5.58 49.94 -1.57
C TYR A 161 4.32 50.74 -1.19
N SER A 162 3.53 50.29 -0.20
CA SER A 162 2.25 50.94 0.14
C SER A 162 2.32 51.88 1.36
N SER A 163 3.49 52.09 1.96
CA SER A 163 3.64 52.87 3.19
C SER A 163 4.12 54.31 3.01
N ASN A 164 4.04 54.90 1.80
CA ASN A 164 4.55 56.27 1.58
C ASN A 164 3.59 57.29 0.95
N THR A 165 2.28 57.03 0.94
CA THR A 165 1.30 57.98 0.39
C THR A 165 0.24 58.39 1.38
N TYR A 166 0.59 58.89 2.58
CA TYR A 166 -0.20 59.92 3.29
C TYR A 166 0.69 60.68 4.28
N SER A 167 1.47 61.63 3.76
CA SER A 167 1.91 62.80 4.51
C SER A 167 2.02 63.98 3.55
N THR A 168 0.86 64.45 3.10
CA THR A 168 0.71 65.80 2.54
C THR A 168 0.01 66.64 3.57
N THR A 169 0.80 67.17 4.52
CA THR A 169 0.48 68.47 5.10
C THR A 169 0.46 69.47 3.95
N ILE A 170 -0.72 70.09 3.78
CA ILE A 170 -1.04 71.15 2.85
C ILE A 170 0.03 72.24 2.90
N ASP A 171 0.81 72.43 1.84
CA ASP A 171 1.07 73.78 1.30
C ASP A 171 1.63 73.74 -0.14
N ASN A 172 0.83 74.28 -1.05
CA ASN A 172 1.11 74.81 -2.39
C ASN A 172 1.61 73.92 -3.56
N PRO A 173 1.10 74.13 -4.80
CA PRO A 173 1.29 73.26 -5.96
C PRO A 173 2.20 73.88 -7.03
N SER A 174 3.17 73.11 -7.52
CA SER A 174 3.73 73.22 -8.87
C SER A 174 4.87 72.22 -9.01
N ASP A 175 4.59 71.06 -9.61
CA ASP A 175 5.37 70.55 -10.73
C ASP A 175 4.90 69.14 -11.13
N ASN A 176 4.32 69.08 -12.33
CA ASN A 176 3.99 67.89 -13.08
C ASN A 176 5.21 67.03 -13.39
N ILE A 177 5.11 65.70 -13.24
CA ILE A 177 5.76 64.73 -14.14
C ILE A 177 4.78 63.55 -14.34
N LEU A 178 3.96 63.63 -15.39
CA LEU A 178 4.08 62.81 -16.61
C LEU A 178 3.29 61.49 -16.59
N TYR A 179 2.05 61.56 -17.04
CA TYR A 179 1.51 60.55 -17.94
C TYR A 179 0.90 61.27 -19.15
N LYS A 180 1.69 61.29 -20.23
CA LYS A 180 1.21 61.64 -21.56
C LYS A 180 0.64 60.36 -22.18
N TYR A 181 -0.68 60.26 -22.21
CA TYR A 181 -1.38 59.49 -23.23
C TYR A 181 -2.27 60.47 -23.97
N ASP A 182 -2.02 60.61 -25.26
CA ASP A 182 -2.79 61.46 -26.17
C ASP A 182 -4.20 60.84 -26.30
N GLU A 183 -5.22 61.58 -25.84
CA GLU A 183 -6.62 61.38 -26.20
C GLU A 183 -6.97 62.30 -27.36
N GLU A 184 -7.58 61.74 -28.41
CA GLU A 184 -8.50 62.48 -29.27
C GLU A 184 -9.92 61.93 -29.05
N GLU A 185 -10.79 62.88 -28.69
CA GLU A 185 -12.25 62.96 -28.85
C GLU A 185 -13.21 62.18 -27.92
N ASP A 186 -13.73 62.95 -26.94
CA ASP A 186 -15.13 63.34 -26.74
C ASP A 186 -16.18 62.24 -26.43
N TYR A 187 -16.54 62.11 -25.14
CA TYR A 187 -17.96 62.04 -24.72
C TYR A 187 -18.17 62.25 -23.21
N ASP A 188 -19.15 63.09 -22.90
CA ASP A 188 -19.76 63.36 -21.59
C ASP A 188 -20.33 62.09 -20.92
N SER A 189 -19.97 61.83 -19.66
CA SER A 189 -20.76 61.01 -18.73
C SER A 189 -20.27 61.15 -17.29
N SER A 190 -21.16 61.68 -16.46
CA SER A 190 -21.12 61.62 -15.00
C SER A 190 -20.83 60.21 -14.47
N ALA A 191 -19.66 60.00 -13.89
CA ALA A 191 -19.37 58.85 -13.05
C ALA A 191 -18.69 59.34 -11.76
N GLN A 192 -19.47 59.32 -10.69
CA GLN A 192 -19.02 59.46 -9.31
C GLN A 192 -17.89 58.46 -9.06
N GLU A 193 -16.66 58.97 -9.01
CA GLU A 193 -15.44 58.20 -8.73
C GLU A 193 -15.45 57.77 -7.26
N HIS A 194 -16.11 56.64 -6.99
CA HIS A 194 -16.08 56.00 -5.69
C HIS A 194 -14.73 55.29 -5.55
N SER A 195 -13.73 56.02 -5.05
CA SER A 195 -12.48 55.41 -4.58
C SER A 195 -12.81 54.49 -3.40
N ILE A 196 -12.83 53.17 -3.66
CA ILE A 196 -12.95 52.15 -2.63
C ILE A 196 -11.58 52.02 -1.96
N LEU A 197 -11.30 52.89 -0.99
CA LEU A 197 -10.22 52.67 -0.04
C LEU A 197 -10.68 51.61 0.97
N MET A 198 -10.40 50.33 0.68
CA MET A 198 -10.62 49.27 1.66
C MET A 198 -9.57 49.37 2.78
N PRO A 199 -9.96 49.34 4.08
CA PRO A 199 -9.01 49.29 5.18
C PRO A 199 -8.29 47.94 5.14
N THR A 200 -7.09 47.93 4.56
CA THR A 200 -6.32 46.71 4.23
C THR A 200 -5.44 46.24 5.41
N GLU A 201 -5.39 47.00 6.52
CA GLU A 201 -4.52 46.69 7.67
C GLU A 201 -5.03 45.57 8.58
N LEU A 202 -6.36 45.43 8.77
CA LEU A 202 -6.91 44.37 9.64
C LEU A 202 -6.99 42.98 8.98
N THR A 203 -7.09 42.91 7.65
CA THR A 203 -7.16 41.62 6.92
C THR A 203 -5.77 41.04 6.66
N THR A 204 -4.76 41.90 6.49
CA THR A 204 -3.38 41.48 6.20
C THR A 204 -2.69 40.82 7.40
N THR A 205 -2.94 41.29 8.61
CA THR A 205 -2.36 40.77 9.87
C THR A 205 -2.87 39.36 10.20
N ASN A 206 -4.18 39.14 10.10
CA ASN A 206 -4.80 37.83 10.35
C ASN A 206 -4.27 36.74 9.39
N TYR A 207 -4.08 37.09 8.12
CA TYR A 207 -3.54 36.16 7.12
C TYR A 207 -2.10 35.73 7.45
N THR A 208 -1.21 36.69 7.76
CA THR A 208 0.18 36.40 8.09
C THR A 208 0.30 35.52 9.34
N ALA A 209 -0.50 35.78 10.38
CA ALA A 209 -0.53 34.96 11.59
C ALA A 209 -1.04 33.53 11.33
N SER A 210 -2.06 33.36 10.48
CA SER A 210 -2.56 32.04 10.08
C SER A 210 -1.52 31.24 9.28
N ARG A 211 -0.71 31.91 8.44
CA ARG A 211 0.36 31.25 7.68
C ARG A 211 1.52 30.78 8.55
N LEU A 212 1.92 31.59 9.53
CA LEU A 212 2.96 31.21 10.48
C LEU A 212 2.58 29.94 11.26
N ARG A 213 1.34 29.89 11.75
CA ARG A 213 0.79 28.70 12.43
C ARG A 213 0.76 27.47 11.53
N ALA A 214 0.34 27.62 10.28
CA ALA A 214 0.32 26.52 9.32
C ALA A 214 1.73 25.98 9.06
N ALA A 215 2.74 26.86 8.90
CA ALA A 215 4.12 26.45 8.72
C ALA A 215 4.68 25.72 9.95
N GLU A 216 4.40 26.20 11.16
CA GLU A 216 4.81 25.54 12.41
C GLU A 216 4.18 24.15 12.56
N ASN A 217 2.88 24.02 12.26
CA ASN A 217 2.17 22.74 12.25
C ASN A 217 2.78 21.75 11.25
N ILE A 218 3.17 22.24 10.07
CA ILE A 218 3.84 21.44 9.04
C ILE A 218 5.22 21.00 9.54
N SER A 219 6.04 21.90 10.09
CA SER A 219 7.35 21.57 10.65
C SER A 219 7.28 20.52 11.76
N SER A 220 6.34 20.66 12.70
CA SER A 220 6.08 19.66 13.74
C SER A 220 5.69 18.31 13.14
N THR A 221 4.88 18.31 12.07
CA THR A 221 4.46 17.09 11.40
C THR A 221 5.63 16.42 10.68
N ILE A 222 6.47 17.17 9.96
CA ILE A 222 7.69 16.64 9.32
C ILE A 222 8.60 15.95 10.36
N HIS A 223 8.83 16.60 11.51
CA HIS A 223 9.64 16.00 12.57
C HIS A 223 9.03 14.70 13.13
N GLN A 224 7.71 14.63 13.27
CA GLN A 224 7.03 13.39 13.66
C GLN A 224 7.20 12.28 12.60
N LEU A 225 7.16 12.62 11.31
CA LEU A 225 7.40 11.66 10.23
C LEU A 225 8.84 11.12 10.28
N GLU A 226 9.84 11.91 10.66
CA GLU A 226 11.22 11.43 10.84
C GLU A 226 11.32 10.33 11.91
N GLY A 227 10.58 10.47 13.02
CA GLY A 227 10.46 9.41 14.03
C GLY A 227 9.85 8.13 13.47
N ILE A 228 8.81 8.26 12.63
CA ILE A 228 8.19 7.15 11.93
C ILE A 228 9.18 6.50 10.94
N PHE A 229 9.93 7.30 10.18
CA PHE A 229 10.96 6.78 9.27
C PHE A 229 12.02 5.97 9.99
N SER A 230 12.51 6.43 11.13
CA SER A 230 13.50 5.68 11.91
C SER A 230 12.94 4.32 12.36
N GLN A 231 11.69 4.30 12.81
CA GLN A 231 11.02 3.07 13.21
C GLN A 231 10.80 2.11 12.03
N LEU A 232 10.29 2.60 10.90
CA LEU A 232 10.06 1.80 9.70
C LEU A 232 11.38 1.32 9.08
N ALA A 233 12.43 2.14 9.10
CA ALA A 233 13.77 1.78 8.63
C ALA A 233 14.39 0.65 9.46
N ASN A 234 14.20 0.68 10.79
CA ASN A 234 14.63 -0.43 11.65
C ASN A 234 13.87 -1.72 11.32
N LEU A 235 12.57 -1.63 10.99
CA LEU A 235 11.78 -2.78 10.56
C LEU A 235 12.28 -3.35 9.21
N VAL A 236 12.63 -2.49 8.24
CA VAL A 236 13.21 -2.93 6.94
C VAL A 236 14.61 -3.54 7.15
N SER A 237 15.45 -2.92 7.96
CA SER A 237 16.82 -3.39 8.19
C SER A 237 16.86 -4.73 8.90
N GLN A 238 15.89 -5.03 9.78
CA GLN A 238 15.82 -6.32 10.48
C GLN A 238 15.31 -7.44 9.59
N GLN A 239 14.39 -7.16 8.66
CA GLN A 239 13.75 -8.18 7.82
C GLN A 239 14.65 -8.62 6.65
N GLY A 240 15.83 -7.99 6.50
CA GLY A 240 16.66 -8.15 5.32
C GLY A 240 15.93 -7.63 4.09
N GLU A 241 16.66 -7.28 3.05
CA GLU A 241 16.04 -6.93 1.77
C GLU A 241 15.45 -8.21 1.13
N VAL A 242 14.25 -8.63 1.57
CA VAL A 242 13.43 -9.62 0.86
C VAL A 242 12.54 -8.85 -0.13
N ILE A 243 13.17 -8.02 -0.96
CA ILE A 243 12.53 -7.44 -2.13
C ILE A 243 12.60 -8.52 -3.22
N GLU A 244 11.48 -9.22 -3.41
CA GLU A 244 11.15 -10.02 -4.59
C GLU A 244 12.32 -10.73 -5.28
N ARG A 245 12.89 -11.75 -4.63
CA ARG A 245 13.49 -12.85 -5.40
C ARG A 245 12.45 -13.95 -5.51
N ILE A 246 11.75 -13.95 -6.63
CA ILE A 246 10.90 -15.07 -7.09
C ILE A 246 11.70 -16.40 -7.02
N ASP A 247 13.03 -16.34 -7.10
CA ASP A 247 13.95 -17.46 -6.98
C ASP A 247 13.94 -18.17 -5.61
N ALA A 248 13.71 -17.45 -4.50
CA ALA A 248 13.90 -18.02 -3.17
C ALA A 248 12.82 -19.07 -2.81
N ASN A 249 11.59 -18.90 -3.31
CA ASN A 249 10.52 -19.87 -3.11
C ASN A 249 10.55 -21.02 -4.13
N MET A 250 11.30 -20.91 -5.24
CA MET A 250 11.38 -21.98 -6.25
C MET A 250 12.15 -23.18 -5.72
N ASP A 251 13.23 -22.98 -4.97
CA ASP A 251 14.04 -24.07 -4.41
C ASP A 251 13.25 -24.93 -3.40
N ASP A 252 12.52 -24.29 -2.49
CA ASP A 252 11.66 -24.99 -1.53
C ASP A 252 10.49 -25.70 -2.22
N THR A 253 9.96 -25.11 -3.29
CA THR A 253 8.92 -25.74 -4.12
C THR A 253 9.46 -26.96 -4.84
N LEU A 254 10.67 -26.88 -5.40
CA LEU A 254 11.36 -27.99 -6.05
C LEU A 254 11.61 -29.13 -5.06
N LEU A 255 12.04 -28.81 -3.84
CA LEU A 255 12.29 -29.80 -2.78
C LEU A 255 11.00 -30.52 -2.36
N ASN A 256 9.89 -29.79 -2.23
CA ASN A 256 8.59 -30.37 -1.90
C ASN A 256 8.00 -31.19 -3.05
N ILE A 257 8.17 -30.76 -4.30
CA ILE A 257 7.80 -31.53 -5.49
C ILE A 257 8.62 -32.82 -5.58
N GLY A 258 9.93 -32.76 -5.32
CA GLY A 258 10.80 -33.94 -5.28
C GLY A 258 10.33 -34.96 -4.24
N ARG A 259 10.06 -34.52 -3.01
CA ARG A 259 9.50 -35.40 -1.95
C ARG A 259 8.14 -35.99 -2.33
N GLY A 260 7.29 -35.20 -2.99
CA GLY A 260 6.00 -35.66 -3.51
C GLY A 260 6.15 -36.72 -4.59
N HIS A 261 7.08 -36.52 -5.53
CA HIS A 261 7.43 -37.49 -6.56
C HIS A 261 7.93 -38.81 -5.96
N ASP A 262 8.84 -38.75 -5.00
CA ASP A 262 9.38 -39.94 -4.32
C ASP A 262 8.28 -40.72 -3.59
N SER A 263 7.32 -40.01 -2.99
CA SER A 263 6.16 -40.61 -2.33
C SER A 263 5.25 -41.33 -3.34
N LEU A 264 5.03 -40.74 -4.53
CA LEU A 264 4.26 -41.37 -5.60
C LEU A 264 4.97 -42.60 -6.18
N VAL A 265 6.27 -42.52 -6.43
CA VAL A 265 7.09 -43.64 -6.92
C VAL A 265 7.09 -44.79 -5.92
N THR A 266 7.28 -44.48 -4.64
CA THR A 266 7.23 -45.47 -3.55
C THR A 266 5.84 -46.14 -3.49
N THR A 267 4.77 -45.36 -3.60
CA THR A 267 3.41 -45.90 -3.61
C THR A 267 3.15 -46.78 -4.83
N LEU A 268 3.66 -46.40 -6.01
CA LEU A 268 3.57 -47.20 -7.23
C LEU A 268 4.31 -48.53 -7.08
N TYR A 269 5.52 -48.51 -6.51
CA TYR A 269 6.28 -49.72 -6.24
C TYR A 269 5.56 -50.67 -5.26
N ASN A 270 5.00 -50.12 -4.18
CA ASN A 270 4.21 -50.90 -3.22
C ASN A 270 2.95 -51.52 -3.84
N ILE A 271 2.26 -50.80 -4.73
CA ILE A 271 1.11 -51.33 -5.49
C ILE A 271 1.56 -52.45 -6.45
N SER A 272 2.71 -52.29 -7.11
CA SER A 272 3.27 -53.29 -8.05
C SER A 272 3.69 -54.58 -7.33
N SER A 273 4.28 -54.47 -6.14
CA SER A 273 4.76 -55.60 -5.33
C SER A 273 3.66 -56.61 -5.00
N ASN A 274 2.42 -56.15 -4.79
CA ASN A 274 1.27 -57.01 -4.52
C ASN A 274 0.97 -58.00 -5.67
N ARG A 275 1.43 -57.74 -6.89
CA ARG A 275 1.32 -58.69 -8.01
C ARG A 275 2.24 -59.91 -7.85
N SER A 276 3.38 -59.77 -7.18
CA SER A 276 4.23 -60.92 -6.84
C SER A 276 3.59 -61.76 -5.73
N LEU A 277 2.93 -61.10 -4.76
CA LEU A 277 2.21 -61.78 -3.69
C LEU A 277 1.01 -62.59 -4.20
N ILE A 278 0.20 -62.03 -5.10
CA ILE A 278 -0.94 -62.77 -5.67
C ILE A 278 -0.50 -63.97 -6.51
N ILE A 279 0.61 -63.87 -7.25
CA ILE A 279 1.17 -64.98 -8.03
C ILE A 279 1.62 -66.12 -7.10
N LYS A 280 2.27 -65.80 -5.98
CA LYS A 280 2.70 -66.82 -5.00
C LYS A 280 1.51 -67.54 -4.36
N ILE A 281 0.47 -66.81 -3.97
CA ILE A 281 -0.77 -67.39 -3.41
C ILE A 281 -1.46 -68.28 -4.45
N PHE A 282 -1.53 -67.84 -5.71
CA PHE A 282 -2.13 -68.61 -6.79
C PHE A 282 -1.37 -69.92 -7.07
N LEU A 283 -0.04 -69.90 -7.02
CA LEU A 283 0.79 -71.10 -7.21
C LEU A 283 0.58 -72.12 -6.08
N VAL A 284 0.48 -71.65 -4.82
CA VAL A 284 0.16 -72.52 -3.67
C VAL A 284 -1.23 -73.15 -3.83
N LEU A 285 -2.24 -72.40 -4.30
CA LEU A 285 -3.57 -72.94 -4.57
C LEU A 285 -3.57 -73.99 -5.69
N ILE A 286 -2.79 -73.80 -6.75
CA ILE A 286 -2.66 -74.80 -7.83
C ILE A 286 -2.03 -76.08 -7.30
N ILE A 287 -0.93 -75.99 -6.55
CA ILE A 287 -0.27 -77.17 -5.97
C ILE A 287 -1.24 -77.91 -5.05
N PHE A 288 -1.95 -77.18 -4.18
CA PHE A 288 -2.96 -77.76 -3.30
C PHE A 288 -4.08 -78.47 -4.09
N SER A 289 -4.59 -77.85 -5.15
CA SER A 289 -5.64 -78.44 -5.99
C SER A 289 -5.17 -79.71 -6.70
N ILE A 290 -3.91 -79.75 -7.16
CA ILE A 290 -3.33 -80.95 -7.79
C ILE A 290 -3.21 -82.08 -6.77
N ILE A 291 -2.67 -81.79 -5.57
CA ILE A 291 -2.57 -82.78 -4.48
C ILE A 291 -3.96 -83.29 -4.11
N PHE A 292 -4.95 -82.40 -3.97
CA PHE A 292 -6.31 -82.78 -3.65
C PHE A 292 -6.91 -83.72 -4.71
N ILE A 293 -6.74 -83.42 -6.00
CA ILE A 293 -7.23 -84.29 -7.08
C ILE A 293 -6.51 -85.64 -7.05
N VAL A 294 -5.20 -85.68 -6.83
CA VAL A 294 -4.44 -86.95 -6.85
C VAL A 294 -4.73 -87.85 -5.65
N PHE A 295 -5.06 -87.28 -4.48
CA PHE A 295 -5.25 -88.03 -3.25
C PHE A 295 -6.72 -88.25 -2.84
N PHE A 296 -7.65 -87.42 -3.32
CA PHE A 296 -9.08 -87.47 -2.94
C PHE A 296 -10.06 -87.71 -4.10
N ALA A 297 -9.62 -87.67 -5.37
CA ALA A 297 -10.42 -88.13 -6.51
C ALA A 297 -10.00 -89.56 -6.91
#